data_AF-A0A392ULS8-F1
#
_entry.id   AF-A0A392ULS8-F1
#
_cell.length_a   1.000
_cell.length_b   1.000
_cell.length_c   1.000
_cell.angle_alpha   90.00
_cell.angle_beta   90.00
_cell.angle_gamma   90.00
#
_symmetry.space_group_name_H-M   'P 1'
#
loop_
_entity.id
_entity.type
_entity.pdbx_description
1 polymer ?
#
loop_
_entity_poly.entity_id
_entity_poly.type
_entity_poly.pdbx_seq_one_letter_code
_entity_poly.pdbx_strand_id
1 'polypeptide(L)' 'MTLEEAYVEFMGKLEEYYEEEKAQADNRAGLSQKKLPPKQKDPGTFTVLFCFGKVQGRALCDLGSSISLM' A
#
# COMPACT_ATOMS: atom_id res chain seq x y z
N MET A 1 6.33 5.73 50.20
CA MET A 1 6.07 4.85 49.04
C MET A 1 7.02 3.68 49.16
N THR A 2 6.48 2.49 49.39
CA THR A 2 7.28 1.26 49.53
C THR A 2 7.74 0.77 48.16
N LEU A 3 8.75 -0.11 48.15
CA LEU A 3 9.28 -0.68 46.90
C LEU A 3 8.22 -1.52 46.17
N GLU A 4 7.33 -2.17 46.92
CA GLU A 4 6.18 -2.90 46.38
C GLU A 4 5.16 -1.96 45.74
N GLU A 5 4.83 -0.83 46.38
CA GLU A 5 3.93 0.19 45.82
C GLU A 5 4.47 0.75 44.49
N ALA A 6 5.79 1.02 44.42
CA ALA A 6 6.43 1.51 43.20
C ALA A 6 6.44 0.45 42.07
N TYR A 7 6.61 -0.83 42.42
CA TYR A 7 6.55 -1.94 41.46
C TYR A 7 5.15 -2.10 40.88
N VAL A 8 4.12 -2.05 41.72
CA VAL A 8 2.72 -2.14 41.28
C VAL A 8 2.33 -0.96 40.38
N GLU A 9 2.73 0.26 40.74
CA GLU A 9 2.50 1.44 39.89
C GLU A 9 3.18 1.31 38.53
N PHE A 10 4.42 0.82 38.50
CA PHE A 10 5.16 0.59 37.26
C PHE A 10 4.50 -0.46 36.37
N MET A 11 4.10 -1.59 36.95
CA MET A 11 3.44 -2.67 36.20
C MET A 11 2.09 -2.21 35.64
N GLY A 12 1.32 -1.41 36.38
CA GLY A 12 0.06 -0.83 35.89
C GLY A 12 0.26 0.08 34.68
N LYS A 13 1.28 0.94 34.71
CA LYS A 13 1.62 1.82 33.57
C LYS A 13 2.05 1.03 32.33
N LEU A 14 2.77 -0.07 32.51
CA LEU A 14 3.15 -0.94 31.39
C LEU A 14 1.91 -1.59 30.77
N GLU A 15 1.00 -2.10 31.58
CA GLU A 15 -0.23 -2.73 31.09
C GLU A 15 -1.13 -1.74 30.32
N GLU A 16 -1.28 -0.52 30.85
CA GLU A 16 -1.96 0.58 30.17
C GLU A 16 -1.33 0.89 28.80
N TYR A 17 0.01 1.00 28.74
CA TYR A 17 0.74 1.21 27.49
C TYR A 17 0.51 0.08 26.46
N TYR A 18 0.53 -1.18 26.90
CA TYR A 18 0.29 -2.31 26.01
C TYR A 18 -1.13 -2.35 25.44
N GLU A 19 -2.15 -2.02 26.26
CA GLU A 19 -3.53 -1.97 25.79
C GLU A 19 -3.78 -0.77 24.85
N GLU A 20 -3.18 0.39 25.10
CA GLU A 20 -3.23 1.52 24.17
C GLU A 20 -2.59 1.21 22.81
N GLU A 21 -1.39 0.61 22.80
CA GLU A 21 -0.71 0.18 21.57
C GLU A 21 -1.54 -0.84 20.77
N LYS A 22 -2.12 -1.82 21.46
CA LYS A 22 -2.96 -2.85 20.84
C LYS A 22 -4.24 -2.27 20.23
N ALA A 23 -4.92 -1.37 20.96
CA ALA A 23 -6.10 -0.68 20.44
C ALA A 23 -5.79 0.17 19.21
N GLN A 24 -4.63 0.83 19.18
CA GLN A 24 -4.16 1.58 18.01
C GLN A 24 -3.81 0.67 16.83
N ALA A 25 -3.15 -0.46 17.08
CA ALA A 25 -2.81 -1.45 16.05
C ALA A 25 -4.07 -2.04 15.40
N ASP A 26 -5.08 -2.39 16.20
CA ASP A 26 -6.37 -2.89 15.72
C ASP A 26 -7.13 -1.84 14.90
N ASN A 27 -7.14 -0.58 15.34
CA ASN A 27 -7.74 0.53 14.60
C ASN A 27 -7.06 0.73 13.23
N ARG A 28 -5.72 0.65 13.19
CA ARG A 28 -4.92 0.81 11.98
C ARG A 28 -5.12 -0.36 11.01
N ALA A 29 -5.19 -1.59 11.53
CA ALA A 29 -5.47 -2.78 10.75
C ALA A 29 -6.89 -2.75 10.15
N GLY A 30 -7.89 -2.31 10.93
CA GLY A 30 -9.28 -2.14 10.49
C GLY A 30 -9.44 -1.08 9.40
N LEU A 31 -8.70 0.04 9.47
CA LEU A 31 -8.68 1.06 8.41
C LEU A 31 -7.99 0.56 7.12
N SER A 32 -6.94 -0.25 7.26
CA SER A 32 -6.17 -0.84 6.15
C SER A 32 -6.90 -2.01 5.47
N GLN A 33 -7.99 -2.51 6.06
CA GLN A 33 -8.89 -3.48 5.43
C GLN A 33 -9.81 -2.87 4.36
N LYS A 34 -9.68 -1.57 4.04
CA LYS A 34 -10.10 -1.07 2.72
C LYS A 34 -9.31 -1.86 1.68
N LYS A 35 -9.90 -2.97 1.20
CA LYS A 35 -9.32 -3.84 0.18
C LYS A 35 -8.81 -2.93 -0.91
N LEU A 36 -7.48 -2.88 -1.05
CA LEU A 36 -6.86 -2.20 -2.17
C LEU A 36 -7.53 -2.74 -3.43
N PRO A 37 -7.78 -1.88 -4.43
CA PRO A 37 -8.35 -2.35 -5.67
C PRO A 37 -7.50 -3.53 -6.18
N PRO A 38 -8.15 -4.59 -6.69
CA PRO A 38 -7.41 -5.73 -7.19
C PRO A 38 -6.40 -5.24 -8.23
N LYS A 39 -5.14 -5.70 -8.12
CA LYS A 39 -4.12 -5.37 -9.11
C LYS A 39 -4.66 -5.76 -10.49
N GLN A 40 -4.72 -4.78 -11.39
CA GLN A 40 -5.05 -5.05 -12.77
C GLN A 40 -3.94 -5.92 -13.37
N LYS A 41 -4.32 -6.91 -14.19
CA LYS A 41 -3.34 -7.72 -14.91
C LYS A 41 -2.57 -6.81 -15.86
N ASP A 42 -1.28 -7.06 -15.97
CA ASP A 42 -0.46 -6.44 -17.00
C ASP A 42 -1.01 -6.87 -18.37
N PRO A 43 -1.37 -5.93 -19.26
CA PRO A 43 -1.83 -6.27 -20.60
C PRO A 43 -0.72 -6.91 -21.46
N GLY A 44 0.55 -6.76 -21.07
CA GLY A 44 1.75 -7.16 -21.81
C GLY A 44 1.95 -6.27 -23.04
N THR A 45 0.95 -6.25 -23.91
CA THR A 45 0.90 -5.44 -25.11
C THR A 45 -0.43 -4.69 -25.18
N PHE A 46 -0.37 -3.41 -25.55
CA PHE A 46 -1.54 -2.56 -25.72
C PHE A 46 -1.42 -1.76 -27.02
N THR A 47 -2.52 -1.14 -27.44
CA THR A 47 -2.53 -0.30 -28.64
C THR A 47 -2.89 1.12 -28.28
N VAL A 48 -2.06 2.06 -28.71
CA VAL A 48 -2.33 3.49 -28.58
C VAL A 48 -2.60 4.10 -29.94
N LEU A 49 -3.52 5.05 -30.00
CA LEU A 49 -3.66 5.90 -31.17
C LEU A 49 -2.50 6.88 -31.18
N PHE A 50 -1.93 7.12 -32.36
CA PHE A 50 -0.88 8.12 -32.53
C PHE A 50 -1.15 9.00 -33.74
N CYS A 51 -0.65 10.23 -33.67
CA CYS A 51 -0.63 11.18 -34.75
C CYS A 51 0.81 11.69 -34.92
N PHE A 52 1.40 11.48 -36.10
CA PHE A 52 2.71 12.03 -36.45
C PHE A 52 2.59 12.88 -37.71
N GLY A 53 2.65 14.21 -37.55
CA GLY A 53 2.32 15.15 -38.62
C GLY A 53 0.88 14.96 -39.11
N LYS A 54 0.73 14.59 -40.39
CA LYS A 54 -0.59 14.31 -41.01
C LYS A 54 -0.99 12.82 -40.98
N VAL A 55 -0.11 11.95 -40.48
CA VAL A 55 -0.37 10.50 -40.42
C VAL A 55 -1.01 10.18 -39.08
N GLN A 56 -2.11 9.42 -39.11
CA GLN A 56 -2.77 8.87 -37.92
C GLN A 56 -2.76 7.35 -38.00
N GLY A 57 -2.61 6.70 -36.86
CA GLY A 57 -2.55 5.24 -36.81
C GLY A 57 -2.72 4.66 -35.42
N ARG A 58 -2.48 3.36 -35.35
CA ARG A 58 -2.44 2.58 -34.11
C ARG A 58 -1.02 2.05 -33.94
N ALA A 59 -0.40 2.35 -32.81
CA ALA A 59 0.91 1.82 -32.44
C ALA A 59 0.71 0.68 -31.45
N LEU A 60 1.36 -0.44 -31.70
CA LEU A 60 1.45 -1.55 -30.75
C LEU A 60 2.57 -1.25 -29.76
N CYS A 61 2.22 -1.15 -28.48
CA CYS A 61 3.15 -0.90 -27.39
C CYS A 61 3.32 -2.18 -26.58
N ASP A 62 4.52 -2.74 -26.59
CA ASP A 62 4.90 -3.88 -25.76
C ASP A 62 5.75 -3.40 -24.59
N LEU A 63 5.28 -3.65 -23.36
CA LEU A 63 5.99 -3.25 -22.14
C LEU A 63 7.27 -4.09 -21.91
N GLY A 64 7.40 -5.23 -22.60
CA GLY A 64 8.61 -6.05 -22.60
C GLY A 64 9.67 -5.64 -23.63
N SER A 65 9.37 -4.69 -24.52
CA SER A 65 10.29 -4.27 -25.58
C SER A 65 11.02 -2.98 -25.22
N SER A 66 12.34 -2.95 -25.43
CA SER A 66 13.17 -1.75 -25.28
C SER A 66 13.27 -0.88 -26.53
N ILE A 67 12.75 -1.37 -27.67
CA ILE A 67 12.75 -0.66 -28.95
C ILE A 67 11.33 -0.48 -29.48
N SER A 68 11.12 0.62 -30.21
CA SER A 68 9.88 0.88 -30.95
C SER A 68 10.07 0.48 -32.41
N LEU A 69 9.21 -0.39 -32.91
CA LEU A 69 9.11 -0.73 -34.33
C LEU A 69 7.88 0.00 -34.90
N MET A 70 8.10 0.79 -35.95
CA MET A 70 7.07 1.58 -36.62
C MET A 70 6.73 0.98 -37.97
#